data_AF-U7Q5Z4-F1
#
_entry.id   AF-U7Q5Z4-F1
#
_cell.length_a   1.000
_cell.length_b   1.000
_cell.length_c   1.000
_cell.angle_alpha   90.00
_cell.angle_beta   90.00
_cell.angle_gamma   90.00
#
_symmetry.space_group_name_H-M   'P 1'
#
loop_
_entity.id
_entity.type
_entity.pdbx_description
1 polymer ?
#
loop_
_entity_poly.entity_id
_entity_poly.type
_entity_poly.pdbx_seq_one_letter_code
_entity_poly.pdbx_strand_id
1 'polypeptide(L)'
;MVSSNEKTGSSGSNNGPPPLPVRPTSPPVTTPVLGGFGFASASSSSLNVHTPGSASGTPNAGPSSTGSLRLSAQHERLILELLPFKDASQFREWLAFLEGDWEEYCRDYLDPQYFTALYDESGNAVEIPDKAPSDPEPDKAATAQRAKDAINNQSVIFLAYHPDKTTWTPEDHAVRFLATAIADSLLRKVWGERDWRKRPLEIAKAVYEVLSYKRAGYVGYQQQLWAMRQQQRQQSQHQQQQQPQGQAQQHTSQHQEAATLERLRRQHQPMPARRPHPDEMMDNPPDYNA
;
A
#
# COMPACT_ATOMS: atom_id res chain seq x y z
N MET A 1 -23.76 -10.91 -50.77
CA MET A 1 -22.48 -10.20 -51.02
C MET A 1 -22.21 -9.42 -49.74
N VAL A 2 -21.43 -9.84 -48.76
CA VAL A 2 -20.17 -10.61 -48.70
C VAL A 2 -20.25 -11.57 -47.50
N SER A 3 -19.75 -12.79 -47.67
CA SER A 3 -19.65 -13.85 -46.66
C SER A 3 -18.20 -14.10 -46.27
N SER A 4 -18.01 -14.75 -45.11
CA SER A 4 -16.83 -15.56 -44.70
C SER A 4 -15.65 -14.74 -44.11
N ASN A 5 -14.90 -15.18 -43.09
CA ASN A 5 -14.63 -16.54 -42.62
C ASN A 5 -13.93 -16.57 -41.22
N GLU A 6 -14.20 -17.64 -40.47
CA GLU A 6 -13.31 -18.50 -39.65
C GLU A 6 -12.28 -17.98 -38.61
N LYS A 7 -12.64 -18.14 -37.32
CA LYS A 7 -12.13 -19.13 -36.32
C LYS A 7 -10.66 -19.63 -36.36
N THR A 8 -9.86 -19.28 -35.34
CA THR A 8 -8.86 -20.10 -34.58
C THR A 8 -8.64 -19.35 -33.24
N GLY A 9 -8.49 -19.89 -32.03
CA GLY A 9 -7.93 -21.15 -31.56
C GLY A 9 -6.61 -20.88 -30.83
N SER A 10 -6.62 -20.44 -29.56
CA SER A 10 -5.41 -20.44 -28.72
C SER A 10 -5.74 -20.48 -27.22
N SER A 11 -5.33 -21.57 -26.58
CA SER A 11 -5.29 -21.76 -25.13
C SER A 11 -4.02 -21.12 -24.59
N GLY A 12 -4.16 -20.09 -23.73
CA GLY A 12 -3.04 -19.44 -23.05
C GLY A 12 -3.29 -19.40 -21.55
N SER A 13 -2.41 -20.06 -20.80
CA SER A 13 -2.36 -20.05 -19.33
C SER A 13 -2.15 -18.63 -18.80
N ASN A 14 -3.17 -18.05 -18.14
CA ASN A 14 -2.98 -16.81 -17.40
C ASN A 14 -2.60 -17.15 -15.95
N ASN A 15 -1.31 -17.03 -15.67
CA ASN A 15 -0.79 -16.80 -14.32
C ASN A 15 -1.42 -15.50 -13.83
N GLY A 16 -2.36 -15.59 -12.89
CA GLY A 16 -2.91 -14.41 -12.24
C GLY A 16 -1.83 -13.60 -11.52
N PRO A 17 -1.99 -12.28 -11.39
CA PRO A 17 -1.05 -11.45 -10.63
C PRO A 17 -0.92 -11.96 -9.19
N PRO A 18 0.27 -11.85 -8.57
CA PRO A 18 0.45 -12.22 -7.17
C PRO A 18 -0.48 -11.38 -6.27
N PRO A 19 -1.04 -11.96 -5.19
CA PRO A 19 -1.87 -11.22 -4.25
C PRO A 19 -1.06 -10.07 -3.63
N LEU A 20 -1.67 -8.88 -3.56
CA LEU A 20 -1.11 -7.74 -2.85
C LEU A 20 -0.83 -8.11 -1.38
N PRO A 21 0.25 -7.58 -0.77
CA PRO A 21 0.55 -7.84 0.63
C PRO A 21 -0.60 -7.37 1.52
N VAL A 22 -1.15 -8.30 2.31
CA VAL A 22 -2.17 -8.01 3.32
C VAL A 22 -1.56 -7.05 4.34
N ARG A 23 -2.12 -5.84 4.42
CA ARG A 23 -1.72 -4.85 5.43
C ARG A 23 -2.03 -5.41 6.83
N PRO A 24 -1.11 -5.30 7.80
CA PRO A 24 -1.36 -5.79 9.15
C PRO A 24 -2.57 -5.08 9.76
N THR A 25 -3.60 -5.87 10.08
CA THR A 25 -4.75 -5.47 10.89
C THR A 25 -4.29 -4.98 12.26
N SER A 26 -4.85 -3.86 12.69
CA SER A 26 -4.54 -3.09 13.91
C SER A 26 -4.22 -3.95 15.15
N PRO A 27 -3.25 -3.55 16.00
CA PRO A 27 -3.03 -4.22 17.27
C PRO A 27 -4.21 -3.97 18.24
N PRO A 28 -4.45 -4.89 19.21
CA PRO A 28 -5.49 -4.71 20.22
C PRO A 28 -5.21 -3.49 21.10
N VAL A 29 -6.24 -2.65 21.28
CA VAL A 29 -6.26 -1.53 22.23
C VAL A 29 -5.97 -2.05 23.63
N THR A 30 -4.81 -1.67 24.17
CA THR A 30 -4.48 -1.86 25.58
C THR A 30 -4.61 -0.51 26.26
N THR A 31 -5.56 -0.39 27.18
CA THR A 31 -5.80 0.76 28.05
C THR A 31 -4.60 1.05 28.96
N PRO A 32 -4.06 2.28 28.99
CA PRO A 32 -3.22 2.71 30.10
C PRO A 32 -4.07 3.28 31.24
N VAL A 33 -3.83 2.73 32.43
CA VAL A 33 -4.37 3.14 33.73
C VAL A 33 -3.85 4.54 34.13
N LEU A 34 -4.76 5.25 34.81
CA LEU A 34 -4.67 6.58 35.40
C LEU A 34 -3.51 6.78 36.40
N GLY A 35 -2.84 7.93 36.31
CA GLY A 35 -1.95 8.53 37.32
C GLY A 35 -1.07 9.56 36.62
N GLY A 36 -0.99 10.84 36.95
CA GLY A 36 -1.32 11.61 38.15
C GLY A 36 -0.18 12.65 38.29
N PHE A 37 -0.54 13.94 38.42
CA PHE A 37 0.34 15.09 38.75
C PHE A 37 1.30 15.55 37.63
N GLY A 38 1.56 16.83 37.37
CA GLY A 38 1.18 18.12 37.98
C GLY A 38 1.76 19.23 37.09
N PHE A 39 1.15 20.42 37.14
CA PHE A 39 1.47 21.61 36.35
C PHE A 39 2.56 22.45 37.03
N ALA A 40 3.47 23.04 36.25
CA ALA A 40 4.19 24.26 36.62
C ALA A 40 4.61 25.01 35.34
N SER A 41 4.27 26.30 35.32
CA SER A 41 4.57 27.29 34.30
C SER A 41 5.80 28.11 34.73
N ALA A 42 6.64 28.54 33.79
CA ALA A 42 7.18 29.91 33.65
C ALA A 42 8.57 29.98 32.98
N SER A 43 8.61 30.82 31.93
CA SER A 43 9.61 31.86 31.66
C SER A 43 11.10 31.52 31.39
N SER A 44 11.44 31.68 30.11
CA SER A 44 12.47 32.58 29.56
C SER A 44 13.77 32.87 30.31
N SER A 45 14.90 32.52 29.66
CA SER A 45 16.04 33.40 29.28
C SER A 45 17.42 32.81 29.58
N SER A 46 18.13 32.48 28.50
CA SER A 46 19.51 32.89 28.17
C SER A 46 20.70 32.59 29.10
N LEU A 47 21.68 31.91 28.47
CA LEU A 47 23.14 32.07 28.54
C LEU A 47 24.01 31.10 29.38
N ASN A 48 24.81 30.35 28.61
CA ASN A 48 26.25 30.10 28.72
C ASN A 48 26.85 29.04 29.67
N VAL A 49 27.58 28.12 29.01
CA VAL A 49 29.00 27.76 29.21
C VAL A 49 29.35 26.50 30.06
N HIS A 50 29.89 25.52 29.30
CA HIS A 50 30.96 24.54 29.58
C HIS A 50 30.74 23.28 30.47
N THR A 51 30.51 22.16 29.76
CA THR A 51 31.21 20.83 29.74
C THR A 51 32.17 20.37 30.87
N PRO A 52 32.52 19.06 30.95
CA PRO A 52 31.74 17.82 30.76
C PRO A 52 32.03 16.74 31.84
N GLY A 53 31.20 15.70 31.95
CA GLY A 53 31.46 14.54 32.81
C GLY A 53 30.80 13.27 32.28
N SER A 54 31.62 12.28 31.91
CA SER A 54 31.25 10.99 31.36
C SER A 54 30.35 10.16 32.28
N ALA A 55 29.22 9.67 31.76
CA ALA A 55 28.56 8.48 32.26
C ALA A 55 27.94 7.71 31.10
N SER A 56 28.41 6.48 30.93
CA SER A 56 27.97 5.50 29.93
C SER A 56 26.50 5.12 30.16
N GLY A 57 25.66 5.31 29.15
CA GLY A 57 24.28 4.87 29.14
C GLY A 57 23.87 4.46 27.74
N THR A 58 23.60 3.17 27.56
CA THR A 58 23.17 2.51 26.33
C THR A 58 21.95 3.20 25.68
N PRO A 59 21.92 3.41 24.35
CA PRO A 59 20.74 3.88 23.66
C PRO A 59 19.80 2.69 23.40
N ASN A 60 18.74 2.56 24.20
CA ASN A 60 17.62 1.70 23.81
C ASN A 60 16.69 2.51 22.90
N ALA A 61 17.02 2.54 21.61
CA ALA A 61 16.13 3.03 20.56
C ALA A 61 15.04 1.96 20.33
N GLY A 62 13.91 2.11 21.00
CA GLY A 62 12.71 1.33 20.71
C GLY A 62 12.21 1.64 19.28
N PRO A 63 11.72 0.63 18.55
CA PRO A 63 11.26 0.82 17.18
C PRO A 63 10.06 1.78 17.15
N SER A 64 10.19 2.80 16.30
CA SER A 64 9.20 3.82 16.01
C SER A 64 7.85 3.16 15.71
N SER A 65 6.85 3.51 16.49
CA SER A 65 5.46 3.15 16.26
C SER A 65 5.08 3.48 14.82
N THR A 66 4.79 2.45 14.05
CA THR A 66 4.30 2.50 12.68
C THR A 66 3.06 3.39 12.59
N GLY A 67 3.23 4.55 11.93
CA GLY A 67 2.32 4.94 10.87
C GLY A 67 1.29 6.04 11.13
N SER A 68 1.19 6.63 12.32
CA SER A 68 0.47 7.91 12.42
C SER A 68 1.41 9.00 11.95
N LEU A 69 1.25 9.44 10.70
CA LEU A 69 1.86 10.66 10.18
C LEU A 69 1.46 11.81 11.11
N ARG A 70 2.34 12.09 12.08
CA ARG A 70 2.13 13.18 13.03
C ARG A 70 2.31 14.48 12.28
N LEU A 71 1.19 15.16 12.03
CA LEU A 71 1.15 16.57 11.67
C LEU A 71 2.25 17.29 12.44
N SER A 72 3.07 18.09 11.76
CA SER A 72 4.02 18.93 12.49
C SER A 72 3.21 19.76 13.48
N ALA A 73 3.69 19.94 14.72
CA ALA A 73 2.90 20.62 15.75
C ALA A 73 2.44 22.02 15.32
N GLN A 74 3.20 22.68 14.45
CA GLN A 74 2.83 23.95 13.83
C GLN A 74 1.66 23.82 12.85
N HIS A 75 1.66 22.80 11.99
CA HIS A 75 0.58 22.57 11.03
C HIS A 75 -0.69 22.05 11.70
N GLU A 76 -0.56 21.18 12.72
CA GLU A 76 -1.68 20.79 13.60
C GLU A 76 -2.32 22.03 14.23
N ARG A 77 -1.52 22.94 14.79
CA ARG A 77 -2.03 24.19 15.37
C ARG A 77 -2.74 25.07 14.34
N LEU A 78 -2.18 25.22 13.13
CA LEU A 78 -2.80 26.03 12.07
C LEU A 78 -4.16 25.47 11.64
N ILE A 79 -4.26 24.14 11.49
CA ILE A 79 -5.52 23.47 11.12
C ILE A 79 -6.53 23.58 12.27
N LEU A 80 -6.09 23.40 13.51
CA LEU A 80 -6.91 23.55 14.72
C LEU A 80 -7.54 24.94 14.84
N GLU A 81 -6.83 25.99 14.40
CA GLU A 81 -7.35 27.37 14.43
C GLU A 81 -8.48 27.61 13.40
N LEU A 82 -8.54 26.80 12.33
CA LEU A 82 -9.53 26.94 11.26
C LEU A 82 -10.78 26.07 11.48
N LEU A 83 -10.58 24.84 11.97
CA LEU A 83 -11.66 23.89 12.20
C LEU A 83 -12.35 24.14 13.55
N PRO A 84 -13.67 23.91 13.69
CA PRO A 84 -14.40 24.21 14.91
C PRO A 84 -14.23 23.10 15.97
N PHE A 85 -12.99 22.80 16.35
CA PHE A 85 -12.65 21.92 17.47
C PHE A 85 -12.48 22.72 18.76
N LYS A 86 -12.84 22.11 19.89
CA LYS A 86 -12.63 22.73 21.22
C LYS A 86 -11.19 22.59 21.71
N ASP A 87 -10.56 21.47 21.37
CA ASP A 87 -9.21 21.13 21.81
C ASP A 87 -8.55 20.12 20.85
N ALA A 88 -7.25 19.91 21.04
CA ALA A 88 -6.45 19.03 20.19
C ALA A 88 -6.79 17.54 20.32
N SER A 89 -7.42 17.10 21.43
CA SER A 89 -7.83 15.70 21.58
C SER A 89 -8.99 15.37 20.66
N GLN A 90 -9.99 16.26 20.57
CA GLN A 90 -11.11 16.12 19.65
C GLN A 90 -10.65 16.08 18.18
N PHE A 91 -9.65 16.89 17.83
CA PHE A 91 -9.05 16.87 16.50
C PHE A 91 -8.34 15.55 16.18
N ARG A 92 -7.54 15.03 17.12
CA ARG A 92 -6.85 13.73 16.93
C ARG A 92 -7.83 12.56 16.81
N GLU A 93 -8.91 12.58 17.58
CA GLU A 93 -9.99 11.61 17.45
C GLU A 93 -10.67 11.73 16.08
N TRP A 94 -10.94 12.95 15.63
CA TRP A 94 -11.49 13.20 14.30
C TRP A 94 -10.59 12.69 13.18
N LEU A 95 -9.27 12.91 13.27
CA LEU A 95 -8.32 12.37 12.29
C LEU A 95 -8.38 10.84 12.20
N ALA A 96 -8.61 10.15 13.32
CA ALA A 96 -8.75 8.69 13.32
C ALA A 96 -10.04 8.24 12.59
N PHE A 97 -11.11 9.03 12.62
CA PHE A 97 -12.33 8.73 11.85
C PHE A 97 -12.13 8.93 10.35
N LEU A 98 -11.25 9.84 9.94
CA LEU A 98 -10.92 10.07 8.53
C LEU A 98 -10.10 8.94 7.90
N GLU A 99 -9.64 7.94 8.67
CA GLU A 99 -8.85 6.85 8.09
C GLU A 99 -9.63 6.08 7.02
N GLY A 100 -10.95 5.92 7.16
CA GLY A 100 -11.78 5.28 6.13
C GLY A 100 -11.82 6.08 4.82
N ASP A 101 -12.10 7.38 4.89
CA ASP A 101 -12.08 8.28 3.72
C ASP A 101 -10.69 8.34 3.08
N TRP A 102 -9.65 8.33 3.93
CA TRP A 102 -8.26 8.35 3.50
C TRP A 102 -7.87 7.06 2.78
N GLU A 103 -8.30 5.91 3.29
CA GLU A 103 -8.11 4.61 2.64
C GLU A 103 -8.86 4.50 1.32
N GLU A 104 -10.08 5.05 1.22
CA GLU A 104 -10.81 5.18 -0.05
C GLU A 104 -10.02 6.04 -1.05
N TYR A 105 -9.54 7.21 -0.62
CA TYR A 105 -8.72 8.09 -1.46
C TYR A 105 -7.43 7.41 -1.92
N CYS A 106 -6.73 6.70 -1.03
CA CYS A 106 -5.53 5.95 -1.40
C CYS A 106 -5.85 4.87 -2.42
N ARG A 107 -6.81 3.99 -2.11
CA ARG A 107 -7.16 2.83 -2.95
C ARG A 107 -7.60 3.23 -4.35
N ASP A 108 -8.41 4.27 -4.46
CA ASP A 108 -9.06 4.61 -5.73
C ASP A 108 -8.23 5.59 -6.57
N TYR A 109 -7.31 6.35 -5.97
CA TYR A 109 -6.54 7.38 -6.66
C TYR A 109 -5.02 7.18 -6.54
N LEU A 110 -4.47 7.18 -5.32
CA LEU A 110 -3.01 7.14 -5.14
C LEU A 110 -2.43 5.77 -5.52
N ASP A 111 -2.96 4.67 -4.99
CA ASP A 111 -2.42 3.33 -5.21
C ASP A 111 -2.30 2.99 -6.71
N PRO A 112 -3.31 3.21 -7.58
CA PRO A 112 -3.17 2.98 -9.01
C PRO A 112 -2.07 3.83 -9.68
N GLN A 113 -1.93 5.10 -9.29
CA GLN A 113 -0.89 5.97 -9.82
C GLN A 113 0.51 5.53 -9.41
N TYR A 114 0.69 5.21 -8.12
CA TYR A 114 1.97 4.74 -7.60
C TYR A 114 2.29 3.35 -8.13
N PHE A 115 1.31 2.47 -8.31
CA PHE A 115 1.52 1.18 -8.91
C PHE A 115 2.05 1.32 -10.34
N THR A 116 1.40 2.15 -11.16
CA THR A 116 1.83 2.42 -12.54
C THR A 116 3.21 3.07 -12.63
N ALA A 117 3.56 3.92 -11.67
CA ALA A 117 4.85 4.62 -11.67
C ALA A 117 6.00 3.76 -11.12
N LEU A 118 5.72 2.84 -10.20
CA LEU A 118 6.74 2.09 -9.47
C LEU A 118 6.87 0.63 -9.92
N TYR A 119 5.93 0.10 -10.69
CA TYR A 119 5.93 -1.30 -11.13
C TYR A 119 5.66 -1.40 -12.64
N ASP A 120 6.30 -2.38 -13.27
CA ASP A 120 6.01 -2.76 -14.65
C ASP A 120 4.69 -3.54 -14.76
N GLU A 121 4.25 -3.84 -16.00
CA GLU A 121 3.03 -4.62 -16.26
C GLU A 121 3.06 -6.04 -15.66
N SER A 122 4.26 -6.54 -15.32
CA SER A 122 4.47 -7.83 -14.66
C SER A 122 4.45 -7.74 -13.13
N GLY A 123 4.29 -6.54 -12.57
CA GLY A 123 4.29 -6.28 -11.13
C GLY A 123 5.69 -6.22 -10.51
N ASN A 124 6.75 -6.15 -11.31
CA ASN A 124 8.11 -5.98 -10.80
C ASN A 124 8.42 -4.50 -10.59
N ALA A 125 9.08 -4.17 -9.49
CA ALA A 125 9.45 -2.78 -9.21
C ALA A 125 10.42 -2.25 -10.28
N VAL A 126 10.09 -1.11 -10.90
CA VAL A 126 10.96 -0.46 -11.89
C VAL A 126 12.27 -0.04 -11.21
N GLU A 127 13.42 -0.31 -11.84
CA GLU A 127 14.75 0.00 -11.28
C GLU A 127 14.98 1.50 -11.11
N ILE A 128 14.51 2.28 -12.08
CA ILE A 128 14.51 3.74 -12.07
C ILE A 128 13.10 4.17 -12.49
N PRO A 129 12.30 4.83 -11.64
CA PRO A 129 11.02 5.35 -12.09
C PRO A 129 11.30 6.41 -13.16
N ASP A 130 11.12 6.05 -14.43
CA ASP A 130 11.32 6.95 -15.58
C ASP A 130 10.41 8.19 -15.49
N LYS A 131 9.33 8.09 -14.71
CA LYS A 131 8.49 9.19 -14.28
C LYS A 131 8.24 9.08 -12.78
N ALA A 132 8.52 10.17 -12.05
CA ALA A 132 7.84 10.39 -10.78
C ALA A 132 6.32 10.30 -11.04
N PRO A 133 5.53 9.72 -10.11
CA PRO A 133 4.08 9.69 -10.26
C PRO A 133 3.61 11.11 -10.61
N SER A 134 2.92 11.25 -11.76
CA SER A 134 2.34 12.53 -12.16
C SER A 134 1.14 12.77 -11.25
N ASP A 135 1.42 13.25 -10.04
CA ASP A 135 0.43 13.52 -9.01
C ASP A 135 0.35 15.06 -8.83
N PRO A 136 -0.26 15.79 -9.79
CA PRO A 136 -0.46 17.22 -9.61
C PRO A 136 -1.37 17.44 -8.41
N GLU A 137 -0.96 18.31 -7.50
CA GLU A 137 -1.80 18.68 -6.37
C GLU A 137 -3.09 19.35 -6.87
N PRO A 138 -4.28 18.84 -6.46
CA PRO A 138 -5.57 19.43 -6.81
C PRO A 138 -5.61 20.93 -6.51
N ASP A 139 -6.33 21.75 -7.28
CA ASP A 139 -6.37 23.19 -6.97
C ASP A 139 -7.18 23.44 -5.69
N LYS A 140 -6.50 23.84 -4.61
CA LYS A 140 -7.13 24.04 -3.29
C LYS A 140 -8.42 24.86 -3.33
N ALA A 141 -8.44 25.95 -4.09
CA ALA A 141 -9.60 26.85 -4.12
C ALA A 141 -10.77 26.21 -4.86
N ALA A 142 -10.52 25.58 -6.01
CA ALA A 142 -11.50 24.86 -6.80
C ALA A 142 -12.03 23.64 -6.03
N THR A 143 -11.15 22.80 -5.46
CA THR A 143 -11.54 21.61 -4.69
C THR A 143 -12.44 21.98 -3.52
N ALA A 144 -12.04 22.98 -2.74
CA ALA A 144 -12.80 23.43 -1.57
C ALA A 144 -14.16 24.01 -1.96
N GLN A 145 -14.23 24.78 -3.05
CA GLN A 145 -15.49 25.34 -3.54
C GLN A 145 -16.43 24.23 -4.04
N ARG A 146 -15.92 23.26 -4.80
CA ARG A 146 -16.70 22.11 -5.28
C ARG A 146 -17.19 21.23 -4.12
N ALA A 147 -16.36 21.00 -3.10
CA ALA A 147 -16.77 20.24 -1.91
C ALA A 147 -17.88 20.96 -1.13
N LYS A 148 -17.74 22.27 -0.91
CA LYS A 148 -18.82 23.09 -0.31
C LYS A 148 -20.12 22.97 -1.11
N ASP A 149 -20.05 23.07 -2.43
CA ASP A 149 -21.23 23.00 -3.29
C ASP A 149 -21.84 21.59 -3.27
N ALA A 150 -21.02 20.53 -3.21
CA ALA A 150 -21.48 19.16 -3.05
C ALA A 150 -22.25 18.95 -1.73
N ILE A 151 -21.78 19.53 -0.63
CA ILE A 151 -22.47 19.46 0.67
C ILE A 151 -23.79 20.23 0.65
N ASN A 152 -23.76 21.47 0.16
CA ASN A 152 -24.95 22.33 0.14
C ASN A 152 -26.05 21.81 -0.80
N ASN A 153 -25.66 21.23 -1.93
CA ASN A 153 -26.58 20.68 -2.93
C ASN A 153 -26.88 19.19 -2.71
N GLN A 154 -26.35 18.57 -1.65
CA GLN A 154 -26.46 17.13 -1.39
C GLN A 154 -26.10 16.27 -2.60
N SER A 155 -24.98 16.59 -3.25
CA SER A 155 -24.54 15.95 -4.50
C SER A 155 -24.38 14.45 -4.33
N VAL A 156 -25.26 13.67 -4.96
CA VAL A 156 -25.22 12.20 -4.93
C VAL A 156 -23.93 11.66 -5.54
N ILE A 157 -23.33 12.36 -6.51
CA ILE A 157 -22.06 11.99 -7.12
C ILE A 157 -20.96 11.86 -6.06
N PHE A 158 -20.90 12.80 -5.10
CA PHE A 158 -19.85 12.83 -4.09
C PHE A 158 -20.28 12.35 -2.71
N LEU A 159 -21.56 12.09 -2.46
CA LEU A 159 -22.08 11.69 -1.14
C LEU A 159 -22.71 10.29 -1.12
N ALA A 160 -22.91 9.63 -2.27
CA ALA A 160 -23.36 8.25 -2.30
C ALA A 160 -22.35 7.30 -1.64
N TYR A 161 -22.78 6.20 -1.04
CA TYR A 161 -21.87 5.22 -0.43
C TYR A 161 -21.01 4.50 -1.50
N HIS A 162 -21.59 4.22 -2.68
CA HIS A 162 -20.91 3.62 -3.82
C HIS A 162 -21.18 4.44 -5.09
N PRO A 163 -20.50 5.58 -5.26
CA PRO A 163 -20.64 6.36 -6.48
C PRO A 163 -19.95 5.63 -7.64
N ASP A 164 -20.43 5.86 -8.86
CA ASP A 164 -19.70 5.48 -10.06
C ASP A 164 -18.51 6.43 -10.24
N LYS A 165 -17.30 5.86 -10.26
CA LYS A 165 -16.01 6.57 -10.31
C LYS A 165 -15.31 6.44 -11.66
N THR A 166 -15.95 5.82 -12.66
CA THR A 166 -15.32 5.52 -13.96
C THR A 166 -14.81 6.74 -14.71
N THR A 167 -15.40 7.91 -14.47
CA THR A 167 -15.04 9.19 -15.13
C THR A 167 -14.39 10.20 -14.18
N TRP A 168 -14.03 9.78 -12.96
CA TRP A 168 -13.50 10.70 -11.96
C TRP A 168 -12.08 11.14 -12.31
N THR A 169 -11.86 12.44 -12.16
CA THR A 169 -10.55 13.07 -12.23
C THR A 169 -9.85 13.03 -10.87
N PRO A 170 -8.52 13.27 -10.80
CA PRO A 170 -7.81 13.48 -9.54
C PRO A 170 -8.51 14.45 -8.58
N GLU A 171 -9.02 15.54 -9.14
CA GLU A 171 -9.76 16.57 -8.42
C GLU A 171 -11.08 16.02 -7.83
N ASP A 172 -11.78 15.13 -8.53
CA ASP A 172 -13.04 14.53 -8.06
C ASP A 172 -12.82 13.63 -6.85
N HIS A 173 -11.73 12.86 -6.81
CA HIS A 173 -11.35 12.09 -5.62
C HIS A 173 -11.06 13.00 -4.43
N ALA A 174 -10.42 14.16 -4.65
CA ALA A 174 -10.15 15.12 -3.59
C ALA A 174 -11.45 15.78 -3.09
N VAL A 175 -12.34 16.18 -4.00
CA VAL A 175 -13.66 16.71 -3.67
C VAL A 175 -14.46 15.68 -2.86
N ARG A 176 -14.43 14.39 -3.24
CA ARG A 176 -15.08 13.30 -2.51
C ARG A 176 -14.55 13.21 -1.08
N PHE A 177 -13.23 13.14 -0.89
CA PHE A 177 -12.62 13.07 0.44
C PHE A 177 -13.08 14.24 1.33
N LEU A 178 -13.03 15.47 0.80
CA LEU A 178 -13.48 16.65 1.54
C LEU A 178 -14.97 16.57 1.88
N ALA A 179 -15.81 16.21 0.90
CA ALA A 179 -17.24 16.17 1.07
C ALA A 179 -17.67 15.13 2.11
N THR A 180 -17.16 13.90 2.05
CA THR A 180 -17.50 12.87 3.05
C THR A 180 -16.97 13.22 4.42
N ALA A 181 -15.72 13.68 4.53
CA ALA A 181 -15.14 14.15 5.80
C ALA A 181 -16.01 15.23 6.46
N ILE A 182 -16.51 16.20 5.68
CA ILE A 182 -17.37 17.27 6.19
C ILE A 182 -18.76 16.74 6.55
N ALA A 183 -19.39 15.96 5.67
CA ALA A 183 -20.74 15.41 5.87
C ALA A 183 -20.78 14.53 7.13
N ASP A 184 -19.78 13.66 7.32
CA ASP A 184 -19.66 12.79 8.48
C ASP A 184 -19.40 13.59 9.75
N SER A 185 -18.60 14.65 9.69
CA SER A 185 -18.36 15.54 10.82
C SER A 185 -19.64 16.24 11.28
N LEU A 186 -20.50 16.64 10.34
CA LEU A 186 -21.81 17.22 10.64
C LEU A 186 -22.78 16.18 11.21
N LEU A 187 -22.83 14.98 10.61
CA LEU A 187 -23.68 13.89 11.06
C LEU A 187 -23.33 13.44 12.48
N ARG A 188 -22.03 13.34 12.78
CA ARG A 188 -21.49 13.01 14.11
C ARG A 188 -21.57 14.15 15.11
N LYS A 189 -22.01 15.34 14.67
CA LYS A 189 -22.07 16.57 15.49
C LYS A 189 -20.71 16.97 16.08
N VAL A 190 -19.61 16.59 15.41
CA VAL A 190 -18.27 17.07 15.73
C VAL A 190 -18.23 18.58 15.53
N TRP A 191 -18.90 19.04 14.47
CA TRP A 191 -19.12 20.45 14.16
C TRP A 191 -20.61 20.78 14.23
N GLY A 192 -20.93 21.97 14.72
CA GLY A 192 -22.30 22.46 14.68
C GLY A 192 -22.68 22.87 13.27
N GLU A 193 -23.94 22.61 12.87
CA GLU A 193 -24.47 23.08 11.58
C GLU A 193 -24.34 24.62 11.43
N ARG A 194 -24.42 25.35 12.56
CA ARG A 194 -24.17 26.79 12.61
C ARG A 194 -22.75 27.17 12.21
N ASP A 195 -21.74 26.38 12.62
CA ASP A 195 -20.34 26.66 12.29
C ASP A 195 -20.10 26.45 10.80
N TRP A 196 -20.66 25.38 10.25
CA TRP A 196 -20.66 25.13 8.80
C TRP A 196 -21.31 26.28 8.02
N ARG A 197 -22.52 26.70 8.40
CA ARG A 197 -23.24 27.79 7.71
C ARG A 197 -22.52 29.13 7.75
N LYS A 198 -21.71 29.40 8.78
CA LYS A 198 -20.98 30.67 8.93
C LYS A 198 -19.75 30.76 8.03
N ARG A 199 -19.04 29.65 7.83
CA ARG A 199 -17.72 29.64 7.17
C ARG A 199 -17.46 28.34 6.39
N PRO A 200 -18.34 27.96 5.44
CA PRO A 200 -18.28 26.66 4.80
C PRO A 200 -17.01 26.51 3.95
N LEU A 201 -16.57 27.59 3.30
CA LEU A 201 -15.40 27.55 2.42
C LEU A 201 -14.09 27.45 3.22
N GLU A 202 -14.00 28.13 4.35
CA GLU A 202 -12.85 28.09 5.25
C GLU A 202 -12.68 26.69 5.86
N ILE A 203 -13.79 26.07 6.27
CA ILE A 203 -13.79 24.69 6.75
C ILE A 203 -13.33 23.75 5.63
N ALA A 204 -13.89 23.86 4.43
CA ALA A 204 -13.48 23.03 3.29
C ALA A 204 -11.99 23.19 2.95
N LYS A 205 -11.45 24.42 2.97
CA LYS A 205 -10.02 24.69 2.79
C LYS A 205 -9.16 24.10 3.92
N ALA A 206 -9.64 24.03 5.14
CA ALA A 206 -8.91 23.43 6.24
C ALA A 206 -8.89 21.90 6.15
N VAL A 207 -9.99 21.27 5.71
CA VAL A 207 -10.01 19.82 5.40
C VAL A 207 -9.10 19.50 4.22
N TYR A 208 -9.01 20.38 3.23
CA TYR A 208 -8.03 20.26 2.15
C TYR A 208 -6.59 20.19 2.67
N GLU A 209 -6.21 21.02 3.65
CA GLU A 209 -4.86 20.96 4.24
C GLU A 209 -4.58 19.60 4.91
N VAL A 210 -5.60 19.00 5.55
CA VAL A 210 -5.50 17.65 6.12
C VAL A 210 -5.25 16.62 5.01
N LEU A 211 -5.96 16.72 3.89
CA LEU A 211 -5.75 15.85 2.72
C LEU A 211 -4.32 16.03 2.15
N SER A 212 -3.90 17.27 1.92
CA SER A 212 -2.56 17.60 1.39
C SER A 212 -1.47 17.04 2.30
N TYR A 213 -1.61 17.21 3.62
CA TYR A 213 -0.68 16.66 4.58
C TYR A 213 -0.62 15.12 4.55
N LYS A 214 -1.77 14.44 4.56
CA LYS A 214 -1.83 12.97 4.47
C LYS A 214 -1.19 12.47 3.17
N ARG A 215 -1.46 13.15 2.05
CA ARG A 215 -0.87 12.86 0.74
C ARG A 215 0.64 13.03 0.74
N ALA A 216 1.17 14.14 1.25
CA ALA A 216 2.61 14.35 1.36
C ALA A 216 3.29 13.25 2.19
N GLY A 217 2.66 12.86 3.31
CA GLY A 217 3.15 11.77 4.14
C GLY A 217 3.15 10.41 3.44
N TYR A 218 2.11 10.12 2.66
CA TYR A 218 2.01 8.90 1.86
C TYR A 218 3.06 8.85 0.76
N VAL A 219 3.31 9.97 0.06
CA VAL A 219 4.39 10.09 -0.93
C VAL A 219 5.73 9.71 -0.31
N GLY A 220 6.05 10.31 0.86
CA GLY A 220 7.28 10.01 1.58
C GLY A 220 7.38 8.54 1.99
N TYR A 221 6.28 7.95 2.46
CA TYR A 221 6.21 6.54 2.82
C TYR A 221 6.44 5.62 1.62
N GLN A 222 5.80 5.87 0.48
CA GLN A 222 5.99 5.08 -0.74
C GLN A 222 7.43 5.16 -1.26
N GLN A 223 8.04 6.35 -1.23
CA GLN A 223 9.45 6.52 -1.59
C GLN A 223 10.38 5.73 -0.67
N GLN A 224 10.11 5.73 0.65
CA GLN A 224 10.88 4.95 1.61
C GLN A 224 10.74 3.43 1.36
N LEU A 225 9.52 2.94 1.10
CA LEU A 225 9.29 1.54 0.77
C LEU A 225 10.02 1.14 -0.52
N TRP A 226 9.94 2.00 -1.54
CA TRP A 226 10.65 1.77 -2.80
C TRP A 226 12.17 1.69 -2.57
N ALA A 227 12.75 2.63 -1.83
CA ALA A 227 14.19 2.64 -1.52
C ALA A 227 14.62 1.39 -0.74
N MET A 228 13.83 0.96 0.24
CA MET A 228 14.07 -0.27 0.99
C MET A 228 14.06 -1.51 0.08
N ARG A 229 13.14 -1.57 -0.90
CA ARG A 229 13.09 -2.67 -1.87
C ARG A 229 14.29 -2.68 -2.81
N GLN A 230 14.77 -1.52 -3.26
CA GLN A 230 16.00 -1.44 -4.05
C GLN A 230 17.20 -1.97 -3.27
N GLN A 231 17.32 -1.59 -2.00
CA GLN A 231 18.39 -2.07 -1.12
C GLN A 231 18.35 -3.60 -0.96
N GLN A 232 17.16 -4.17 -0.77
CA GLN A 232 16.99 -5.62 -0.67
C GLN A 232 17.41 -6.34 -1.95
N ARG A 233 17.11 -5.78 -3.14
CA ARG A 233 17.57 -6.35 -4.42
C ARG A 233 19.08 -6.34 -4.56
N GLN A 234 19.74 -5.24 -4.18
CA GLN A 234 21.20 -5.17 -4.20
C GLN A 234 21.83 -6.22 -3.27
N GLN A 235 21.26 -6.44 -2.07
CA GLN A 235 21.74 -7.48 -1.15
C GLN A 235 21.60 -8.89 -1.75
N SER A 236 20.49 -9.19 -2.41
CA SER A 236 20.28 -10.49 -3.08
C SER A 236 21.25 -10.71 -4.26
N GLN A 237 21.57 -9.67 -5.03
CA GLN A 237 22.55 -9.76 -6.12
C GLN A 237 23.98 -10.00 -5.58
N HIS A 238 24.37 -9.36 -4.47
CA HIS A 238 25.66 -9.60 -3.83
C HIS A 238 25.78 -11.01 -3.25
N GLN A 239 24.70 -11.62 -2.75
CA GLN A 239 24.72 -13.01 -2.30
C GLN A 239 24.88 -14.01 -3.46
N GLN A 240 24.28 -13.75 -4.63
CA GLN A 240 24.46 -14.61 -5.80
C GLN A 240 25.88 -14.56 -6.37
N GLN A 241 26.53 -13.40 -6.38
CA GLN A 241 27.92 -13.30 -6.85
C GLN A 241 28.94 -13.93 -5.88
N GLN A 242 28.61 -14.00 -4.58
CA GLN A 242 29.46 -14.64 -3.58
C GLN A 242 29.33 -16.16 -3.52
N GLN A 243 28.57 -16.82 -4.40
CA GLN A 243 28.69 -18.27 -4.61
C GLN A 243 29.78 -18.54 -5.66
N PRO A 244 31.04 -18.83 -5.25
CA PRO A 244 32.14 -19.01 -6.16
C PRO A 244 32.22 -20.50 -6.47
N GLN A 245 31.75 -20.93 -7.64
CA GLN A 245 32.17 -22.14 -8.39
C GLN A 245 32.39 -23.50 -7.65
N GLY A 246 31.96 -23.65 -6.40
CA GLY A 246 32.27 -24.83 -5.59
C GLY A 246 31.58 -26.13 -6.05
N GLN A 247 30.59 -26.04 -6.94
CA GLN A 247 29.88 -27.22 -7.44
C GLN A 247 30.54 -27.86 -8.67
N ALA A 248 31.50 -27.19 -9.33
CA ALA A 248 32.19 -27.81 -10.47
C ALA A 248 33.07 -29.01 -10.06
N GLN A 249 33.50 -29.11 -8.80
CA GLN A 249 34.36 -30.20 -8.32
C GLN A 249 33.61 -31.41 -7.74
N GLN A 250 32.31 -31.31 -7.43
CA GLN A 250 31.58 -32.48 -6.91
C GLN A 250 31.12 -33.45 -8.00
N HIS A 251 30.94 -32.99 -9.24
CA HIS A 251 30.54 -33.88 -10.34
C HIS A 251 31.65 -34.83 -10.80
N THR A 252 32.92 -34.54 -10.54
CA THR A 252 34.02 -35.40 -11.00
C THR A 252 34.15 -36.68 -10.14
N SER A 253 33.83 -36.62 -8.85
CA SER A 253 33.89 -37.81 -7.98
C SER A 253 32.71 -38.76 -8.19
N GLN A 254 31.49 -38.25 -8.42
CA GLN A 254 30.35 -39.14 -8.67
C GLN A 254 30.47 -39.90 -10.01
N HIS A 255 31.15 -39.33 -11.00
CA HIS A 255 31.36 -40.03 -12.27
C HIS A 255 32.33 -41.21 -12.18
N GLN A 256 33.30 -41.18 -11.26
CA GLN A 256 34.21 -42.31 -11.04
C GLN A 256 33.53 -43.45 -10.26
N GLU A 257 32.64 -43.12 -9.32
CA GLU A 257 31.93 -44.13 -8.54
C GLU A 257 30.86 -44.85 -9.37
N ALA A 258 30.12 -44.12 -10.22
CA ALA A 258 29.15 -44.71 -11.15
C ALA A 258 29.81 -45.63 -12.18
N ALA A 259 30.99 -45.27 -12.71
CA ALA A 259 31.72 -46.12 -13.64
C ALA A 259 32.21 -47.43 -13.00
N THR A 260 32.49 -47.41 -11.69
CA THR A 260 32.92 -48.61 -10.95
C THR A 260 31.73 -49.53 -10.66
N LEU A 261 30.57 -48.97 -10.29
CA LEU A 261 29.35 -49.72 -10.00
C LEU A 261 28.74 -50.37 -11.25
N GLU A 262 28.78 -49.69 -12.40
CA GLU A 262 28.31 -50.23 -13.67
C GLU A 262 29.19 -51.41 -14.14
N ARG A 263 30.49 -51.38 -13.82
CA ARG A 263 31.43 -52.47 -14.15
C ARG A 263 31.16 -53.73 -13.33
N LEU A 264 30.77 -53.61 -12.06
CA LEU A 264 30.35 -54.76 -11.25
C LEU A 264 29.01 -55.33 -11.71
N ARG A 265 28.05 -54.48 -12.10
CA ARG A 265 26.70 -54.94 -12.47
C ARG A 265 26.69 -55.79 -13.75
N ARG A 266 27.59 -55.51 -14.70
CA ARG A 266 27.71 -56.30 -15.94
C ARG A 266 28.23 -57.73 -15.75
N GLN A 267 28.86 -58.06 -14.63
CA GLN A 267 29.34 -59.43 -14.40
C GLN A 267 28.26 -60.41 -13.92
N HIS A 268 27.05 -59.95 -13.56
CA HIS A 268 26.08 -60.80 -12.85
C HIS A 268 24.64 -60.78 -13.39
N GLN A 269 24.39 -60.53 -14.68
CA GLN A 269 23.02 -60.67 -15.22
C GLN A 269 22.72 -62.07 -15.79
N PRO A 270 21.79 -62.84 -15.18
CA PRO A 270 21.13 -63.97 -15.81
C PRO A 270 20.01 -63.51 -16.77
N MET A 271 19.86 -64.21 -17.90
CA MET A 271 18.94 -63.90 -19.01
C MET A 271 17.44 -64.05 -18.63
N PRO A 272 16.55 -63.10 -19.01
CA PRO A 272 15.10 -63.21 -18.80
C PRO A 272 14.37 -63.98 -19.92
N ALA A 273 13.38 -64.79 -19.53
CA ALA A 273 12.49 -65.55 -20.41
C ALA A 273 11.33 -64.70 -20.99
N ARG A 274 10.92 -65.01 -22.24
CA ARG A 274 9.88 -64.36 -23.06
C ARG A 274 8.45 -64.52 -22.50
N ARG A 275 7.64 -63.46 -22.60
CA ARG A 275 6.16 -63.44 -22.42
C ARG A 275 5.42 -63.89 -23.69
N PRO A 276 4.20 -64.46 -23.58
CA PRO A 276 3.24 -64.57 -24.67
C PRO A 276 2.18 -63.43 -24.66
N HIS A 277 1.69 -63.07 -25.85
CA HIS A 277 0.59 -62.13 -26.18
C HIS A 277 -0.49 -62.94 -26.94
N PRO A 278 -1.81 -62.73 -26.72
CA PRO A 278 -2.67 -62.12 -27.76
C PRO A 278 -3.83 -61.29 -27.13
N ASP A 279 -4.31 -60.17 -27.70
CA ASP A 279 -5.23 -60.04 -28.85
C ASP A 279 -6.63 -60.63 -28.57
N GLU A 280 -7.55 -59.84 -28.01
CA GLU A 280 -9.00 -60.17 -27.99
C GLU A 280 -9.88 -58.91 -27.87
N MET A 281 -10.53 -58.57 -29.00
CA MET A 281 -11.94 -58.12 -29.18
C MET A 281 -12.40 -56.79 -28.52
N MET A 282 -12.61 -55.73 -29.31
CA MET A 282 -13.91 -55.32 -29.92
C MET A 282 -14.98 -54.94 -28.89
N ASP A 283 -15.32 -53.66 -28.77
CA ASP A 283 -16.63 -53.12 -29.18
C ASP A 283 -16.74 -51.60 -28.94
N ASN A 284 -17.19 -50.91 -29.98
CA ASN A 284 -17.63 -49.50 -30.07
C ASN A 284 -19.20 -49.50 -29.88
N PRO A 285 -20.03 -48.47 -30.17
CA PRO A 285 -19.87 -47.03 -30.47
C PRO A 285 -20.96 -46.15 -29.73
N PRO A 286 -21.18 -44.86 -30.09
CA PRO A 286 -21.80 -43.84 -29.21
C PRO A 286 -23.21 -43.31 -29.61
N ASP A 287 -23.62 -42.27 -28.88
CA ASP A 287 -24.58 -41.17 -29.12
C ASP A 287 -26.08 -41.35 -28.84
N TYR A 288 -26.60 -40.46 -27.97
CA TYR A 288 -27.96 -39.93 -28.01
C TYR A 288 -27.96 -38.44 -27.63
N ASN A 289 -28.44 -37.61 -28.56
CA ASN A 289 -28.77 -36.18 -28.41
C ASN A 289 -29.99 -35.97 -27.49
N ALA A 290 -30.01 -34.84 -26.78
CA ALA A 290 -31.18 -34.03 -26.47
C ALA A 290 -30.76 -32.57 -26.35
#